data_AF-A0AAX2TM16-F1
#
_entry.id   AF-A0AAX2TM16-F1
#
_cell.length_a   1.000
_cell.length_b   1.000
_cell.length_c   1.000
_cell.angle_alpha   90.00
_cell.angle_beta   90.00
_cell.angle_gamma   90.00
#
_symmetry.space_group_name_H-M   'P 1'
#
loop_
_entity.id
_entity.type
_entity.pdbx_description
1 polymer ?
#
loop_
_entity_poly.entity_id
_entity_poly.type
_entity_poly.pdbx_seq_one_letter_code
_entity_poly.pdbx_strand_id
1 'polypeptide(L)'
;TPWCGLFVGHCLGKAGRAVIRDWYRAKAWSMSGLTKLEAPAYGCIAVKPRRGGGHVFFVVGKDAEGRILGLGGNQGNMVSIIPFDPADIDGYFWPSKLIGGKPVPSSPAEGRYRLSDVAATAKQGAGEA
;
A
#
# COMPACT_ATOMS: atom_id res chain seq x y z
N THR A 1 -12.87 12.59 -0.13
CA THR A 1 -12.06 12.88 1.07
C THR A 1 -10.85 11.95 1.07
N PRO A 2 -9.61 12.41 1.24
CA PRO A 2 -8.43 11.54 1.07
C PRO A 2 -8.19 10.65 2.30
N TRP A 3 -8.88 9.50 2.40
CA TRP A 3 -8.77 8.55 3.53
C TRP A 3 -7.94 7.28 3.24
N CYS A 4 -7.16 7.26 2.16
CA CYS A 4 -6.27 6.12 1.84
C CYS A 4 -5.26 5.82 2.96
N GLY A 5 -4.61 6.85 3.53
CA GLY A 5 -3.68 6.67 4.65
C GLY A 5 -4.35 6.21 5.94
N LEU A 6 -5.58 6.66 6.21
CA LEU A 6 -6.39 6.18 7.34
C LEU A 6 -6.66 4.68 7.21
N PHE A 7 -7.06 4.22 6.03
CA PHE A 7 -7.31 2.80 5.77
C PHE A 7 -6.07 1.94 6.04
N VAL A 8 -4.92 2.31 5.45
CA VAL A 8 -3.65 1.57 5.66
C VAL A 8 -3.24 1.58 7.13
N GLY A 9 -3.31 2.74 7.80
CA GLY A 9 -3.02 2.87 9.22
C GLY A 9 -3.94 2.00 10.11
N HIS A 10 -5.24 1.98 9.81
CA HIS A 10 -6.20 1.15 10.53
C HIS A 10 -5.89 -0.34 10.37
N CYS A 11 -5.64 -0.80 9.14
CA CYS A 11 -5.30 -2.19 8.85
C CYS A 11 -4.02 -2.63 9.58
N LEU A 12 -2.97 -1.79 9.58
CA LEU A 12 -1.74 -2.09 10.31
C LEU A 12 -1.97 -2.17 11.82
N GLY A 13 -2.71 -1.21 12.39
CA GLY A 13 -3.03 -1.21 13.82
C GLY A 13 -3.81 -2.47 14.23
N LYS A 14 -4.79 -2.89 13.43
CA LYS A 14 -5.54 -4.15 13.65
C LYS A 14 -4.66 -5.40 13.50
N ALA A 15 -3.66 -5.35 12.63
CA ALA A 15 -2.71 -6.45 12.42
C ALA A 15 -1.55 -6.48 13.45
N GLY A 16 -1.56 -5.61 14.46
CA GLY A 16 -0.46 -5.53 15.45
C GLY A 16 0.86 -5.03 14.85
N ARG A 17 0.80 -4.26 13.76
CA ARG A 17 1.97 -3.65 13.11
C ARG A 17 2.17 -2.23 13.60
N ALA A 18 3.42 -1.77 13.51
CA ALA A 18 3.71 -0.38 13.79
C ALA A 18 3.04 0.53 12.74
N VAL A 19 2.40 1.60 13.21
CA VAL A 19 1.79 2.63 12.38
C VAL A 19 2.68 3.87 12.41
N ILE A 20 2.91 4.46 11.24
CA ILE A 20 3.76 5.65 11.11
C ILE A 20 3.08 6.85 11.79
N ARG A 21 3.85 7.84 12.25
CA ARG A 21 3.29 9.01 12.94
C ARG A 21 2.30 9.79 12.07
N ASP A 22 2.68 10.08 10.83
CA ASP A 22 1.91 10.88 9.87
C ASP A 22 1.05 10.00 8.94
N TRP A 23 0.43 8.95 9.48
CA TRP A 23 -0.27 7.88 8.76
C TRP A 23 -1.37 8.36 7.81
N TYR A 24 -1.98 9.52 8.11
CA TYR A 24 -3.05 10.11 7.29
C TYR A 24 -2.53 10.70 5.97
N ARG A 25 -1.21 10.91 5.82
CA ARG A 25 -0.60 11.46 4.59
C ARG A 25 0.00 10.34 3.75
N ALA A 26 -0.51 10.12 2.53
CA ALA A 26 -0.02 9.07 1.64
C ALA A 26 1.50 9.11 1.41
N LYS A 27 2.08 10.29 1.14
CA LYS A 27 3.52 10.44 0.93
C LYS A 27 4.37 10.22 2.19
N ALA A 28 3.81 10.31 3.39
CA ALA A 28 4.57 10.05 4.61
C ALA A 28 5.00 8.57 4.73
N TRP A 29 4.25 7.66 4.11
CA TRP A 29 4.55 6.23 4.11
C TRP A 29 5.91 5.91 3.47
N SER A 30 6.33 6.66 2.45
CA SER A 30 7.65 6.49 1.83
C SER A 30 8.81 7.11 2.62
N MET A 31 8.54 7.93 3.64
CA MET A 31 9.54 8.67 4.42
C MET A 31 9.68 8.19 5.88
N SER A 32 9.01 7.10 6.25
CA SER A 32 8.69 6.78 7.66
C SER A 32 9.54 5.68 8.30
N GLY A 33 10.70 5.36 7.72
CA GLY A 33 11.60 4.32 8.26
C GLY A 33 11.08 2.89 8.07
N LEU A 34 10.09 2.69 7.20
CA LEU A 34 9.68 1.37 6.73
C LEU A 34 10.78 0.75 5.87
N THR A 35 10.81 -0.58 5.81
CA THR A 35 11.77 -1.30 4.97
C THR A 35 11.39 -1.13 3.51
N LYS A 36 12.18 -0.38 2.74
CA LYS A 36 12.01 -0.24 1.29
C LYS A 36 12.32 -1.57 0.60
N LEU A 37 11.49 -1.97 -0.35
CA LEU A 37 11.64 -3.18 -1.14
C LEU A 37 12.04 -2.85 -2.58
N GLU A 38 12.83 -3.73 -3.19
CA GLU A 38 13.24 -3.62 -4.61
C GLU A 38 12.16 -4.11 -5.58
N ALA A 39 11.28 -4.99 -5.09
CA ALA A 39 10.18 -5.58 -5.85
C ALA A 39 8.89 -5.60 -5.02
N PRO A 40 7.70 -5.59 -5.65
CA PRO A 40 6.44 -5.68 -4.94
C PRO A 40 6.30 -7.05 -4.25
N ALA A 41 5.76 -7.05 -3.04
CA ALA A 41 5.47 -8.25 -2.28
C ALA A 41 4.04 -8.22 -1.77
N TYR A 42 3.38 -9.38 -1.72
CA TYR A 42 2.02 -9.49 -1.21
C TYR A 42 1.92 -8.96 0.24
N GLY A 43 1.06 -7.96 0.44
CA GLY A 43 0.85 -7.26 1.70
C GLY A 43 1.82 -6.10 1.97
N CYS A 44 2.74 -5.78 1.04
CA CYS A 44 3.53 -4.57 1.15
C CYS A 44 2.67 -3.33 0.86
N ILE A 45 3.15 -2.18 1.30
CA ILE A 45 2.51 -0.88 1.12
C ILE A 45 3.15 -0.24 -0.11
N ALA A 46 2.34 0.18 -1.07
CA ALA A 46 2.79 0.94 -2.23
C ALA A 46 2.34 2.41 -2.09
N VAL A 47 3.19 3.32 -2.55
CA VAL A 47 2.92 4.76 -2.59
C VAL A 47 3.05 5.25 -4.02
N LYS A 48 2.11 6.08 -4.48
CA LYS A 48 2.20 6.75 -5.79
C LYS A 48 1.88 8.23 -5.69
N PRO A 49 2.35 9.07 -6.63
CA PRO A 49 1.94 10.45 -6.70
C PRO A 49 0.51 10.55 -7.23
N ARG A 50 -0.17 11.63 -6.87
CA ARG A 50 -1.53 11.95 -7.31
C ARG A 50 -1.63 13.46 -7.46
N ARG A 51 -2.50 13.98 -8.33
CA ARG A 51 -2.73 15.43 -8.40
C ARG A 51 -3.17 15.92 -7.02
N GLY A 52 -2.49 16.94 -6.49
CA GLY A 52 -2.78 17.48 -5.15
C GLY A 52 -2.34 16.61 -3.97
N GLY A 53 -1.57 15.54 -4.16
CA GLY A 53 -1.09 14.70 -3.06
C GLY A 53 -0.42 13.40 -3.49
N GLY A 54 -0.78 12.30 -2.83
CA GLY A 54 -0.35 10.95 -3.16
C GLY A 54 -1.45 9.96 -2.84
N HIS A 55 -1.24 8.71 -3.21
CA HIS A 55 -2.09 7.59 -2.85
C HIS A 55 -1.25 6.49 -2.20
N VAL A 56 -1.86 5.74 -1.28
CA VAL A 56 -1.21 4.64 -0.55
C VAL A 56 -2.19 3.48 -0.42
N PHE A 57 -1.70 2.27 -0.67
CA PHE A 57 -2.50 1.05 -0.72
C PHE A 57 -1.64 -0.18 -0.41
N PHE A 58 -2.28 -1.33 -0.20
CA PHE A 58 -1.59 -2.61 -0.07
C PHE A 58 -1.51 -3.32 -1.43
N VAL A 59 -0.35 -3.89 -1.74
CA VAL A 59 -0.20 -4.79 -2.89
C VAL A 59 -0.85 -6.13 -2.55
N VAL A 60 -1.82 -6.56 -3.35
CA VAL A 60 -2.52 -7.84 -3.15
C VAL A 60 -2.36 -8.81 -4.31
N GLY A 61 -1.78 -8.40 -5.42
CA GLY A 61 -1.52 -9.28 -6.56
C GLY A 61 -1.00 -8.51 -7.77
N LYS A 62 -0.98 -9.20 -8.91
CA LYS A 62 -0.80 -8.61 -10.23
C LYS A 62 -1.88 -9.14 -11.18
N ASP A 63 -2.14 -8.48 -12.29
CA ASP A 63 -2.98 -9.04 -13.36
C ASP A 63 -2.11 -9.64 -14.47
N ALA A 64 -2.76 -10.22 -15.48
CA ALA A 64 -2.11 -10.82 -16.63
C ALA A 64 -1.30 -9.80 -17.46
N GLU A 65 -1.68 -8.52 -17.39
CA GLU A 65 -0.96 -7.42 -18.04
C GLU A 65 0.23 -6.91 -17.20
N GLY A 66 0.45 -7.45 -16.00
CA GLY A 66 1.55 -7.10 -15.12
C GLY A 66 1.30 -5.85 -14.27
N ARG A 67 0.08 -5.32 -14.25
CA ARG A 67 -0.30 -4.21 -13.35
C ARG A 67 -0.41 -4.70 -11.92
N ILE A 68 -0.07 -3.84 -10.98
CA ILE A 68 -0.17 -4.12 -9.54
C ILE A 68 -1.61 -3.96 -9.09
N LEU A 69 -2.18 -4.98 -8.45
CA LEU A 69 -3.50 -4.88 -7.84
C LEU A 69 -3.34 -4.29 -6.44
N GLY A 70 -3.87 -3.08 -6.26
CA GLY A 70 -3.83 -2.34 -5.03
C GLY A 70 -5.15 -2.42 -4.27
N LEU A 71 -5.11 -2.98 -3.06
CA LEU A 71 -6.19 -2.87 -2.08
C LEU A 71 -6.03 -1.56 -1.31
N GLY A 72 -6.91 -0.60 -1.59
CA GLY A 72 -6.81 0.75 -1.05
C GLY A 72 -8.14 1.31 -0.58
N GLY A 73 -8.04 2.28 0.32
CA GLY A 73 -9.17 3.11 0.74
C GLY A 73 -9.27 4.39 -0.11
N ASN A 74 -10.47 4.95 -0.21
CA ASN A 74 -10.78 6.13 -1.02
C ASN A 74 -10.53 5.95 -2.53
N GLN A 75 -10.63 4.72 -3.02
CA GLN A 75 -10.61 4.43 -4.46
C GLN A 75 -12.04 4.56 -5.01
N GLY A 76 -12.48 5.81 -5.22
CA GLY A 76 -13.89 6.11 -5.52
C GLY A 76 -14.78 6.16 -4.28
N ASN A 77 -14.26 6.73 -3.17
CA ASN A 77 -14.93 6.78 -1.87
C ASN A 77 -15.35 5.39 -1.32
N MET A 78 -14.60 4.34 -1.66
CA MET A 78 -14.80 2.98 -1.17
C MET A 78 -13.46 2.28 -0.90
N VAL A 79 -13.53 1.11 -0.26
CA VAL A 79 -12.44 0.13 -0.21
C VAL A 79 -12.60 -0.79 -1.41
N SER A 80 -11.59 -0.88 -2.27
CA SER A 80 -11.64 -1.72 -3.46
C SER A 80 -10.25 -2.22 -3.84
N ILE A 81 -10.21 -3.12 -4.82
CA ILE A 81 -8.99 -3.57 -5.47
C ILE A 81 -9.02 -3.00 -6.90
N ILE A 82 -8.04 -2.16 -7.23
CA ILE A 82 -7.90 -1.60 -8.59
C ILE A 82 -6.48 -1.86 -9.13
N PRO A 83 -6.31 -1.96 -10.45
CA PRO A 83 -4.99 -2.11 -11.05
C PRO A 83 -4.25 -0.76 -11.10
N PHE A 84 -2.93 -0.82 -10.95
CA PHE A 84 -1.99 0.30 -11.07
C PHE A 84 -0.84 -0.07 -11.98
N ASP A 85 -0.44 0.86 -12.85
CA ASP A 85 0.80 0.70 -13.62
C ASP A 85 2.00 0.68 -12.64
N PRO A 86 2.89 -0.33 -12.70
CA PRO A 86 4.10 -0.34 -11.90
C PRO A 86 4.96 0.92 -12.07
N ALA A 87 4.93 1.55 -13.25
CA ALA A 87 5.67 2.78 -13.55
C ALA A 87 5.13 4.01 -12.81
N ASP A 88 3.87 3.97 -12.34
CA ASP A 88 3.27 5.04 -11.55
C ASP A 88 3.65 4.97 -10.06
N ILE A 89 4.28 3.88 -9.60
CA ILE A 89 4.52 3.63 -8.17
C ILE A 89 5.90 4.15 -7.75
N ASP A 90 5.93 5.06 -6.77
CA ASP A 90 7.17 5.64 -6.23
C ASP A 90 8.01 4.63 -5.43
N GLY A 91 7.35 3.64 -4.83
CA GLY A 91 8.04 2.58 -4.12
C GLY A 91 7.14 1.65 -3.33
N TYR A 92 7.77 0.55 -2.90
CA TYR A 92 7.18 -0.51 -2.10
C TYR A 92 7.85 -0.57 -0.73
N PHE A 93 7.03 -0.70 0.31
CA PHE A 93 7.48 -0.61 1.70
C PHE A 93 6.87 -1.73 2.54
N TRP A 94 7.68 -2.38 3.35
CA TRP A 94 7.21 -3.41 4.26
C TRP A 94 6.98 -2.85 5.67
N PRO A 95 5.83 -3.16 6.30
CA PRO A 95 5.50 -2.63 7.62
C PRO A 95 6.41 -3.22 8.71
N SER A 96 6.89 -2.33 9.59
CA SER A 96 7.62 -2.71 10.80
C SER A 96 6.76 -3.53 11.76
N LYS A 97 7.39 -4.45 12.49
CA LYS A 97 6.75 -5.13 13.62
C LYS A 97 6.65 -4.17 14.81
N LEU A 98 5.69 -4.42 15.68
CA LEU A 98 5.62 -3.77 16.98
C LEU A 98 6.19 -4.74 18.04
N ILE A 99 7.37 -4.45 18.57
CA ILE A 99 8.02 -5.28 19.60
C ILE A 99 8.22 -4.40 20.83
N GLY A 100 7.58 -4.74 21.95
CA GLY A 100 7.63 -3.92 23.17
C GLY A 100 7.14 -2.49 22.96
N GLY A 101 6.14 -2.30 22.09
CA GLY A 101 5.59 -0.97 21.74
C GLY A 101 6.48 -0.14 20.80
N LYS A 102 7.63 -0.66 20.36
CA LYS A 102 8.56 0.05 19.46
C LYS A 102 8.49 -0.50 18.03
N PRO A 103 8.52 0.36 17.00
CA PRO A 103 8.67 -0.08 15.63
C PRO A 103 10.03 -0.75 15.41
N VAL A 104 10.02 -1.98 14.92
CA VAL A 104 11.23 -2.71 14.52
C VAL A 104 11.12 -3.06 13.03
N PRO A 105 12.08 -2.64 12.19
CA PRO A 105 12.10 -2.99 10.77
C PRO A 105 11.94 -4.50 10.56
N SER A 106 11.23 -4.87 9.49
CA SER A 106 11.05 -6.27 9.14
C SER A 106 10.98 -6.44 7.63
N SER A 107 11.05 -7.66 7.14
CA SER A 107 11.01 -7.97 5.72
C SER A 107 9.95 -9.02 5.41
N PRO A 108 9.41 -9.06 4.17
CA PRO A 108 8.51 -10.12 3.76
C PRO A 108 9.24 -11.46 3.72
N ALA A 109 8.49 -12.55 3.90
CA ALA A 109 8.97 -13.88 3.54
C ALA A 109 9.15 -13.98 2.02
N GLU A 110 10.14 -14.73 1.56
CA GLU A 110 10.51 -14.85 0.13
C GLU A 110 9.32 -15.21 -0.76
N GLY A 111 8.46 -16.13 -0.32
CA GLY A 111 7.28 -16.55 -1.07
C GLY A 111 6.30 -15.42 -1.38
N ARG A 112 6.34 -14.29 -0.66
CA ARG A 112 5.44 -13.13 -0.89
C ARG A 112 5.80 -12.30 -2.11
N TYR A 113 7.01 -12.44 -2.66
CA TYR A 113 7.37 -11.79 -3.93
C TYR A 113 6.72 -12.47 -5.14
N ARG A 114 6.22 -13.71 -4.97
CA ARG A 114 5.41 -14.39 -6.00
C ARG A 114 3.97 -13.90 -5.92
N LEU A 115 3.69 -12.79 -6.60
CA LEU A 115 2.33 -12.24 -6.70
C LEU A 115 1.43 -13.16 -7.54
N SER A 116 0.29 -13.51 -6.98
CA SER A 116 -0.79 -14.26 -7.63
C SER A 116 -1.72 -13.35 -8.44
N ASP A 117 -2.42 -13.94 -9.40
CA ASP A 117 -3.47 -13.26 -10.15
C ASP A 117 -4.67 -12.94 -9.24
N VAL A 118 -5.05 -11.67 -9.18
CA VAL A 118 -6.18 -11.20 -8.37
C VAL A 118 -7.12 -10.38 -9.25
N ALA A 119 -8.41 -10.67 -9.17
CA ALA A 119 -9.42 -9.90 -9.88
C ALA A 119 -9.60 -8.50 -9.25
N ALA A 120 -9.58 -7.46 -10.08
CA ALA A 120 -9.97 -6.12 -9.66
C ALA A 120 -11.45 -6.10 -9.28
N THR A 121 -11.80 -5.40 -8.20
CA THR A 121 -13.20 -5.23 -7.76
C THR A 121 -13.78 -3.90 -8.21
N ALA A 122 -12.95 -2.99 -8.73
CA ALA A 122 -13.35 -1.74 -9.35
C ALA A 122 -12.41 -1.37 -10.51
N LYS A 123 -12.87 -0.47 -11.39
CA LYS A 123 -12.02 0.11 -12.44
C LYS A 123 -11.19 1.25 -11.86
N GLN A 124 -9.99 1.42 -12.40
CA GLN A 124 -9.18 2.61 -12.15
C GLN A 124 -9.89 3.84 -12.78
N GLY A 125 -10.31 4.84 -11.99
CA GLY A 125 -11.03 6.01 -12.53
C GLY A 125 -11.68 6.97 -11.52
N ALA A 126 -11.70 8.27 -11.90
CA ALA A 126 -12.29 9.50 -11.34
C ALA A 126 -12.15 9.83 -9.84
N GLY A 127 -12.18 8.86 -8.93
CA GLY A 127 -12.00 9.05 -7.49
C GLY A 127 -10.54 9.19 -7.05
N GLU A 128 -9.61 8.91 -7.96
CA GLU A 128 -8.18 9.17 -7.79
C GLU A 128 -7.77 10.62 -8.11
N ALA A 129 -8.72 11.50 -8.47
CA ALA A 129 -8.48 12.94 -8.60
C ALA A 129 -8.34 13.62 -7.23
#